data_AF-A0A524DJE6-F1
#
_entry.id   AF-A0A524DJE6-F1
#
_cell.length_a   1.000
_cell.length_b   1.000
_cell.length_c   1.000
_cell.angle_alpha   90.00
_cell.angle_beta   90.00
_cell.angle_gamma   90.00
#
_symmetry.space_group_name_H-M   'P 1'
#
loop_
_entity.id
_entity.type
_entity.pdbx_description
1 polymer ?
#
loop_
_entity_poly.entity_id
_entity_poly.type
_entity_poly.pdbx_seq_one_letter_code
_entity_poly.pdbx_strand_id
1 'polypeptide(L)'
;MNLNKIGNILAVFSAIIVFFLAIFGIMISIILANIGLEEIEPVANAARPFFIVYFAFSVIAILLAVLNFLIKKERILAVLNIILYALILIFTIIITFLNMPLIIEIGEDLPIFAFASTFTVFLIASVLGIVAGILKIFRGQ
;
A
#
# COMPACT_ATOMS: atom_id res chain seq x y z
N MET A 1 1.07 8.73 27.49
CA MET A 1 0.31 8.91 26.23
C MET A 1 -0.85 7.92 26.21
N ASN A 2 -2.05 8.34 25.80
CA ASN A 2 -3.18 7.42 25.63
C ASN A 2 -2.85 6.45 24.48
N LEU A 3 -2.82 5.16 24.77
CA LEU A 3 -2.46 4.10 23.84
C LEU A 3 -3.32 4.11 22.56
N ASN A 4 -4.58 4.58 22.62
CA ASN A 4 -5.43 4.76 21.44
C ASN A 4 -4.91 5.85 20.50
N LYS A 5 -4.32 6.93 21.05
CA LYS A 5 -3.68 7.97 20.24
C LYS A 5 -2.46 7.41 19.51
N ILE A 6 -1.67 6.54 20.16
CA ILE A 6 -0.51 5.90 19.53
C ILE A 6 -0.95 5.00 18.38
N GLY A 7 -1.96 4.14 18.58
CA GLY A 7 -2.46 3.26 17.52
C GLY A 7 -3.00 4.02 16.31
N ASN A 8 -3.70 5.14 16.55
CA ASN A 8 -4.21 5.96 15.46
C ASN A 8 -3.09 6.69 14.71
N ILE A 9 -2.09 7.22 15.43
CA ILE A 9 -0.90 7.84 14.81
C ILE A 9 -0.15 6.83 13.94
N LEU A 10 0.04 5.61 14.42
CA LEU A 10 0.70 4.54 13.64
C LEU A 10 -0.09 4.18 12.38
N ALA A 11 -1.42 4.09 12.45
CA ALA A 11 -2.27 3.84 11.29
C ALA A 11 -2.19 4.97 10.27
N VAL A 12 -2.27 6.24 10.71
CA VAL A 12 -2.10 7.42 9.85
C VAL A 12 -0.72 7.42 9.20
N PHE A 13 0.34 7.20 9.98
CA PHE A 13 1.71 7.22 9.49
C PHE A 13 1.96 6.12 8.45
N SER A 14 1.47 4.90 8.70
CA SER A 14 1.52 3.81 7.73
C SER A 14 0.79 4.18 6.43
N ALA A 15 -0.43 4.71 6.53
CA ALA A 15 -1.22 5.11 5.36
C ALA A 15 -0.52 6.24 4.55
N ILE A 16 0.11 7.20 5.23
CA ILE A 16 0.89 8.26 4.60
C ILE A 16 2.12 7.72 3.86
N ILE A 17 2.86 6.78 4.45
CA ILE A 17 4.00 6.14 3.77
C ILE A 17 3.53 5.44 2.49
N VAL A 18 2.48 4.64 2.58
CA VAL A 18 1.88 3.96 1.42
C VAL A 18 1.45 4.96 0.35
N PHE A 19 0.85 6.08 0.75
CA PHE A 19 0.43 7.15 -0.15
C PHE A 19 1.61 7.76 -0.93
N PHE A 20 2.69 8.16 -0.24
CA PHE A 20 3.86 8.72 -0.89
C PHE A 20 4.57 7.72 -1.81
N LEU A 21 4.64 6.45 -1.41
CA LEU A 21 5.20 5.40 -2.24
C LEU A 21 4.37 5.12 -3.49
N ALA A 22 3.04 5.16 -3.37
CA ALA A 22 2.16 5.03 -4.52
C ALA A 22 2.36 6.20 -5.51
N ILE A 23 2.44 7.44 -5.03
CA ILE A 23 2.76 8.60 -5.88
C ILE A 23 4.12 8.43 -6.56
N PHE A 24 5.15 8.08 -5.78
CA PHE A 24 6.49 7.88 -6.30
C PHE A 24 6.54 6.80 -7.38
N GLY A 25 5.85 5.67 -7.15
CA GLY A 25 5.71 4.61 -8.14
C GLY A 25 4.99 5.04 -9.42
N ILE A 26 3.93 5.85 -9.31
CA ILE A 26 3.24 6.46 -10.47
C ILE A 26 4.22 7.35 -11.25
N MET A 27 4.96 8.23 -10.55
CA MET A 27 5.90 9.14 -11.19
C MET A 27 7.01 8.40 -11.92
N ILE A 28 7.63 7.40 -11.29
CA ILE A 28 8.65 6.57 -11.95
C ILE A 28 8.07 5.81 -13.14
N SER A 29 6.89 5.21 -13.01
CA SER A 29 6.21 4.53 -14.12
C SER A 29 5.94 5.46 -15.30
N ILE A 30 5.59 6.73 -15.05
CA ILE A 30 5.43 7.72 -16.12
C ILE A 30 6.78 8.05 -16.74
N ILE A 31 7.81 8.32 -15.93
CA ILE A 31 9.15 8.64 -16.44
C ILE A 31 9.67 7.49 -17.29
N LEU A 32 9.71 6.26 -16.76
CA LEU A 32 10.22 5.06 -17.44
C LEU A 32 9.49 4.78 -18.76
N ALA A 33 8.16 4.94 -18.80
CA ALA A 33 7.39 4.76 -20.03
C ALA A 33 7.69 5.82 -21.12
N ASN A 34 8.29 6.95 -20.75
CA ASN A 34 8.57 8.05 -21.68
C ASN A 34 10.06 8.25 -21.99
N ILE A 35 10.98 7.41 -21.47
CA ILE A 35 12.41 7.57 -21.76
C ILE A 35 12.83 7.01 -23.13
N GLY A 36 11.91 6.37 -23.86
CA GLY A 36 12.13 5.83 -25.21
C GLY A 36 12.88 4.49 -25.25
N LEU A 37 13.01 3.80 -24.10
CA LEU A 37 13.51 2.42 -24.06
C LEU A 37 12.32 1.46 -24.23
N GLU A 38 12.19 0.89 -25.44
CA GLU A 38 11.09 -0.03 -25.82
C GLU A 38 10.98 -1.25 -24.89
N GLU A 39 12.09 -1.69 -24.31
CA GLU A 39 12.15 -2.85 -23.40
C GLU A 39 11.51 -2.56 -22.03
N ILE A 40 11.53 -1.30 -21.58
CA ILE A 40 11.07 -0.90 -20.23
C ILE A 40 9.61 -0.40 -20.27
N GLU A 41 9.18 0.19 -21.38
CA GLU A 41 7.84 0.71 -21.57
C GLU A 41 6.71 -0.27 -21.16
N PRO A 42 6.70 -1.55 -21.58
CA PRO A 42 5.62 -2.47 -21.22
C PRO A 42 5.55 -2.73 -19.72
N VAL A 43 6.68 -2.82 -19.01
CA VAL A 43 6.71 -3.00 -17.55
C VAL A 43 6.18 -1.76 -16.85
N ALA A 44 6.63 -0.59 -17.29
CA ALA A 44 6.22 0.68 -16.70
C ALA A 44 4.71 0.90 -16.88
N ASN A 45 4.17 0.58 -18.05
CA ASN A 45 2.74 0.65 -18.34
C ASN A 45 1.94 -0.42 -17.60
N ALA A 46 2.46 -1.65 -17.47
CA ALA A 46 1.83 -2.71 -16.67
C ALA A 46 1.80 -2.38 -15.17
N ALA A 47 2.84 -1.72 -14.65
CA ALA A 47 2.95 -1.37 -13.24
C ALA A 47 2.01 -0.22 -12.82
N ARG A 48 1.69 0.71 -13.74
CA ARG A 48 0.96 1.96 -13.45
C ARG A 48 -0.41 1.75 -12.79
N PRO A 49 -1.31 0.88 -13.32
CA PRO A 49 -2.63 0.68 -12.73
C PRO A 49 -2.55 0.20 -11.27
N PHE A 50 -1.52 -0.58 -10.92
CA PHE A 50 -1.34 -1.06 -9.57
C PHE A 50 -1.00 0.07 -8.60
N PHE A 51 -0.08 0.95 -8.97
CA PHE A 51 0.22 2.13 -8.15
C PHE A 51 -0.99 3.06 -7.99
N ILE A 52 -1.84 3.19 -9.02
CA ILE A 52 -3.10 3.94 -8.94
C ILE A 52 -4.06 3.29 -7.93
N VAL A 53 -4.19 1.96 -7.94
CA VAL A 53 -5.03 1.25 -6.98
C VAL A 53 -4.49 1.39 -5.55
N TYR A 54 -3.17 1.29 -5.35
CA TYR A 54 -2.56 1.55 -4.05
C TYR A 54 -2.78 2.98 -3.56
N PHE A 55 -2.67 3.95 -4.47
CA PHE A 55 -2.98 5.34 -4.18
C PHE A 55 -4.42 5.47 -3.68
N ALA A 56 -5.39 4.91 -4.40
CA ALA A 56 -6.80 4.93 -3.99
C ALA A 56 -7.02 4.29 -2.61
N PHE A 57 -6.45 3.12 -2.35
CA PHE A 57 -6.55 2.47 -1.05
C PHE A 57 -5.88 3.25 0.08
N SER A 58 -4.73 3.88 -0.19
CA SER A 58 -4.04 4.73 0.80
C SER A 58 -4.87 5.96 1.17
N VAL A 59 -5.56 6.58 0.20
CA VAL A 59 -6.50 7.67 0.46
C VAL A 59 -7.65 7.19 1.35
N ILE A 60 -8.23 6.03 1.06
CA ILE A 60 -9.29 5.45 1.90
C ILE A 60 -8.76 5.16 3.32
N ALA A 61 -7.54 4.64 3.46
CA ALA A 61 -6.92 4.38 4.76
C ALA A 61 -6.71 5.66 5.56
N ILE A 62 -6.22 6.73 4.93
CA ILE A 62 -6.10 8.06 5.53
C ILE A 62 -7.47 8.56 5.98
N LEU A 63 -8.49 8.47 5.13
CA LEU A 63 -9.85 8.89 5.47
C LEU A 63 -10.41 8.11 6.66
N LEU A 64 -10.25 6.79 6.71
CA LEU A 64 -10.67 5.96 7.86
C LEU A 64 -9.92 6.34 9.13
N ALA A 65 -8.62 6.62 9.04
CA ALA A 65 -7.81 7.03 10.18
C ALA A 65 -8.19 8.44 10.68
N VAL A 66 -8.53 9.36 9.77
CA VAL A 66 -9.06 10.70 10.10
C VAL A 66 -10.45 10.59 10.74
N LEU A 67 -11.38 9.85 10.13
CA LEU A 67 -12.72 9.60 10.67
C LEU A 67 -12.68 8.98 12.06
N ASN A 68 -11.65 8.17 12.35
CA ASN A 68 -11.44 7.60 13.65
C ASN A 68 -11.14 8.64 14.75
N PHE A 69 -10.60 9.82 14.43
CA PHE A 69 -10.49 10.90 15.41
C PHE A 69 -11.83 11.59 15.69
N LEU A 70 -12.80 11.48 14.78
CA LEU A 70 -14.05 12.24 14.82
C LEU A 70 -15.23 11.42 15.35
N ILE A 71 -15.25 10.10 15.11
CA ILE A 71 -16.41 9.25 15.38
C ILE A 71 -16.13 8.31 16.57
N LYS A 72 -17.02 8.30 17.57
CA LYS A 72 -16.97 7.40 18.75
C LYS A 72 -17.15 5.90 18.44
N LYS A 73 -17.35 5.51 17.18
CA LYS A 73 -17.54 4.10 16.75
C LYS A 73 -16.18 3.45 16.44
N GLU A 74 -15.27 3.49 17.40
CA GLU A 74 -13.87 3.10 17.21
C GLU A 74 -13.70 1.64 16.73
N ARG A 75 -14.55 0.71 17.19
CA ARG A 75 -14.53 -0.71 16.76
C ARG A 75 -14.85 -0.91 15.29
N ILE A 76 -15.94 -0.31 14.81
CA ILE A 76 -16.37 -0.48 13.42
C ILE A 76 -15.30 0.08 12.49
N LEU A 77 -14.74 1.26 12.82
CA LEU A 77 -13.64 1.84 12.06
C LEU A 77 -12.36 1.00 12.12
N ALA A 78 -12.07 0.34 13.25
CA ALA A 78 -10.94 -0.58 13.35
C ALA A 78 -11.13 -1.81 12.45
N VAL A 79 -12.31 -2.41 12.45
CA VAL A 79 -12.65 -3.56 11.59
C VAL A 79 -12.57 -3.18 10.11
N LEU A 80 -13.14 -2.04 9.72
CA LEU A 80 -13.04 -1.53 8.35
C LEU A 80 -11.57 -1.31 7.93
N ASN A 81 -10.73 -0.82 8.84
CA ASN A 81 -9.31 -0.65 8.58
C ASN A 81 -8.59 -2.00 8.38
N ILE A 82 -8.89 -3.01 9.21
CA ILE A 82 -8.34 -4.37 9.03
C ILE A 82 -8.75 -4.94 7.68
N ILE A 83 -10.05 -4.85 7.33
CA ILE A 83 -10.57 -5.35 6.06
C ILE A 83 -9.86 -4.64 4.90
N LEU A 84 -9.74 -3.31 4.96
CA LEU A 84 -9.03 -2.52 3.95
C LEU A 84 -7.59 -3.00 3.76
N TYR A 85 -6.80 -3.10 4.84
CA TYR A 85 -5.41 -3.54 4.74
C TYR A 85 -5.26 -5.02 4.35
N ALA A 86 -6.21 -5.88 4.69
CA ALA A 86 -6.25 -7.26 4.20
C ALA A 86 -6.52 -7.31 2.70
N LEU A 87 -7.40 -6.46 2.18
CA LEU A 87 -7.64 -6.33 0.74
C LEU A 87 -6.40 -5.80 0.01
N ILE A 88 -5.72 -4.78 0.57
CA ILE A 88 -4.44 -4.29 0.05
C ILE A 88 -3.43 -5.44 0.00
N LEU A 89 -3.28 -6.21 1.09
CA LEU A 89 -2.35 -7.33 1.17
C LEU A 89 -2.63 -8.40 0.11
N ILE A 90 -3.89 -8.85 -0.02
CA ILE A 90 -4.29 -9.85 -1.01
C ILE A 90 -4.02 -9.32 -2.43
N PHE A 91 -4.38 -8.06 -2.69
CA PHE A 91 -4.15 -7.43 -3.97
C PHE A 91 -2.65 -7.32 -4.29
N THR A 92 -1.81 -6.95 -3.31
CA THR A 92 -0.35 -6.95 -3.43
C THR A 92 0.18 -8.32 -3.81
N ILE A 93 -0.28 -9.37 -3.15
CA ILE A 93 0.12 -10.74 -3.46
C ILE A 93 -0.28 -11.11 -4.90
N ILE A 94 -1.54 -10.86 -5.29
CA ILE A 94 -2.04 -11.17 -6.64
C ILE A 94 -1.21 -10.45 -7.71
N ILE A 95 -1.01 -9.13 -7.59
CA ILE A 95 -0.19 -8.36 -8.52
C ILE A 95 1.21 -8.96 -8.62
N THR A 96 1.77 -9.35 -7.47
CA THR A 96 3.12 -9.88 -7.43
C THR A 96 3.21 -11.15 -8.26
N PHE A 97 2.29 -12.10 -8.06
CA PHE A 97 2.24 -13.32 -8.85
C PHE A 97 1.95 -13.09 -10.34
N LEU A 98 1.12 -12.09 -10.68
CA LEU A 98 0.81 -11.78 -12.08
C LEU A 98 1.99 -11.15 -12.84
N ASN A 99 2.82 -10.36 -12.16
CA ASN A 99 3.96 -9.66 -12.81
C ASN A 99 5.28 -10.44 -12.71
N MET A 100 5.40 -11.39 -11.78
CA MET A 100 6.62 -12.18 -11.60
C MET A 100 7.12 -12.84 -12.91
N PRO A 101 6.28 -13.48 -13.76
CA PRO A 101 6.73 -14.06 -15.02
C PRO A 101 7.29 -13.02 -15.98
N LEU A 102 6.59 -11.88 -16.13
CA LEU A 102 7.01 -10.78 -17.00
C LEU A 102 8.36 -10.19 -16.54
N ILE A 103 8.54 -10.03 -15.23
CA ILE A 103 9.77 -9.52 -14.64
C ILE A 103 10.94 -10.49 -14.85
N ILE A 104 10.68 -11.80 -14.71
CA ILE A 104 11.70 -12.84 -14.96
C ILE A 104 12.08 -12.89 -16.44
N GLU A 105 11.11 -12.75 -17.35
CA GLU A 105 11.33 -12.79 -18.80
C GLU A 105 12.25 -11.67 -19.29
N ILE A 106 12.16 -10.50 -18.66
CA ILE A 106 12.98 -9.32 -19.01
C ILE A 106 14.43 -9.49 -18.55
N GLY A 107 14.70 -10.34 -17.56
CA GLY A 107 16.06 -10.71 -17.16
C GLY A 107 16.93 -9.57 -16.61
N GLU A 108 16.35 -8.39 -16.37
CA GLU A 108 17.06 -7.24 -15.84
C GLU A 108 17.00 -7.18 -14.30
N ASP A 109 18.16 -6.95 -13.68
CA ASP A 109 18.27 -6.82 -12.22
C ASP A 109 17.48 -5.62 -11.67
N LEU A 110 17.38 -4.53 -12.45
CA LEU A 110 16.79 -3.26 -12.02
C LEU A 110 15.26 -3.36 -11.82
N PRO A 111 14.46 -3.89 -12.78
CA PRO A 111 13.05 -4.19 -12.57
C PRO A 111 12.78 -5.17 -11.43
N ILE A 112 13.62 -6.22 -11.28
CA ILE A 112 13.49 -7.20 -10.19
C ILE A 112 13.63 -6.51 -8.83
N PHE A 113 14.67 -5.69 -8.66
CA PHE A 113 14.90 -4.95 -7.42
C PHE A 113 13.80 -3.94 -7.12
N ALA A 114 13.37 -3.16 -8.12
CA ALA A 114 12.30 -2.17 -7.97
C ALA A 114 10.97 -2.83 -7.58
N PHE A 115 10.66 -3.99 -8.16
CA PHE A 115 9.48 -4.76 -7.83
C PHE A 115 9.53 -5.38 -6.42
N ALA A 116 10.62 -6.06 -6.07
CA ALA A 116 10.79 -6.71 -4.77
C ALA A 116 10.76 -5.71 -3.61
N SER A 117 11.40 -4.54 -3.79
CA SER A 117 11.38 -3.45 -2.81
C SER A 117 9.98 -2.88 -2.63
N THR A 118 9.28 -2.61 -3.74
CA THR A 118 7.89 -2.15 -3.73
C THR A 118 6.96 -3.14 -3.02
N PHE A 119 7.05 -4.43 -3.37
CA PHE A 119 6.29 -5.51 -2.74
C PHE A 119 6.51 -5.55 -1.22
N THR A 120 7.77 -5.51 -0.79
CA THR A 120 8.13 -5.62 0.62
C THR A 120 7.56 -4.45 1.42
N VAL A 121 7.59 -3.23 0.87
CA VAL A 121 7.06 -2.07 1.59
C VAL A 121 5.53 -2.13 1.70
N PHE A 122 4.82 -2.51 0.63
CA PHE A 122 3.36 -2.69 0.71
C PHE A 122 2.97 -3.83 1.65
N LEU A 123 3.74 -4.92 1.68
CA LEU A 123 3.56 -6.03 2.61
C LEU A 123 3.69 -5.55 4.06
N ILE A 124 4.79 -4.86 4.39
CA ILE A 124 5.04 -4.32 5.73
C ILE A 124 3.94 -3.33 6.13
N ALA A 125 3.58 -2.39 5.26
CA ALA A 125 2.56 -1.41 5.58
C ALA A 125 1.18 -2.03 5.80
N SER A 126 0.84 -3.08 5.05
CA SER A 126 -0.40 -3.84 5.22
C SER A 126 -0.43 -4.59 6.54
N VAL A 127 0.67 -5.26 6.90
CA VAL A 127 0.82 -5.94 8.19
C VAL A 127 0.70 -4.93 9.34
N LEU A 128 1.40 -3.79 9.27
CA LEU A 128 1.31 -2.73 10.27
C LEU A 128 -0.11 -2.17 10.39
N GLY A 129 -0.81 -1.99 9.26
CA GLY A 129 -2.20 -1.56 9.24
C GLY A 129 -3.15 -2.55 9.92
N ILE A 130 -3.00 -3.85 9.64
CA ILE A 130 -3.74 -4.94 10.29
C ILE A 130 -3.44 -4.97 11.79
N VAL A 131 -2.17 -4.96 12.19
CA VAL A 131 -1.74 -4.98 13.59
C VAL A 131 -2.29 -3.75 14.33
N ALA A 132 -2.24 -2.56 13.73
CA ALA A 132 -2.82 -1.36 14.31
C ALA A 132 -4.34 -1.47 14.50
N GLY A 133 -5.03 -2.05 13.51
CA GLY A 133 -6.46 -2.34 13.60
C GLY A 133 -6.80 -3.34 14.72
N ILE A 134 -6.03 -4.43 14.83
CA ILE A 134 -6.19 -5.47 15.85
C ILE A 134 -5.96 -4.88 17.25
N LEU A 135 -4.84 -4.19 17.46
CA LEU A 135 -4.50 -3.54 18.73
C LEU A 135 -5.61 -2.58 19.19
N LYS A 136 -6.31 -1.97 18.23
CA LYS A 136 -7.43 -1.07 18.51
C LYS A 136 -8.71 -1.80 18.93
N ILE A 137 -9.00 -2.98 18.37
CA ILE A 137 -10.14 -3.83 18.79
C ILE A 137 -9.95 -4.35 20.22
N PHE A 138 -8.76 -4.85 20.54
CA PHE A 138 -8.51 -5.50 21.84
C PHE A 138 -8.37 -4.53 23.02
N ARG A 139 -8.23 -3.22 22.78
CA ARG A 139 -8.08 -2.21 23.85
C ARG A 139 -9.39 -1.79 24.52
N GLY A 140 -10.51 -2.48 24.27
CA GLY A 140 -11.72 -2.32 25.06
C GLY A 140 -12.48 -1.00 24.84
N GLN A 141 -12.22 -0.31 23.72
CA GLN A 141 -13.19 0.60 23.12
C GLN A 141 -14.05 -0.17 22.15
#